data_AF-A0A5K3G0N0-F1
#
_entry.id   AF-A0A5K3G0N0-F1
#
_cell.length_a   1.000
_cell.length_b   1.000
_cell.length_c   1.000
_cell.angle_alpha   90.00
_cell.angle_beta   90.00
_cell.angle_gamma   90.00
#
_symmetry.space_group_name_H-M   'P 1'
#
loop_
_entity.id
_entity.type
_entity.pdbx_description
1 polymer ?
#
loop_
_entity_poly.entity_id
_entity_poly.type
_entity_poly.pdbx_seq_one_letter_code
_entity_poly.pdbx_strand_id
1 'polypeptide(L)'
;MLKLLCLLGLMGAVLGEVPSQKDRIAILRCHRRLRETVQPPASNMQLITYSTEMENRANAFLAECPGAILDTSPDFKNTAYFITTRFNKEIDFRDVLCKVDGRGYIYDNDTCSDNCFGYKQVSLLFVVF
;
A
#
# COMPACT_ATOMS: atom_id res chain seq x y z
N MET A 1 -13.80 32.72 26.09
CA MET A 1 -12.55 31.95 26.32
C MET A 1 -12.82 30.44 26.41
N LEU A 2 -13.79 29.98 27.22
CA LEU A 2 -14.15 28.55 27.35
C LEU A 2 -14.63 27.89 26.03
N LYS A 3 -15.40 28.62 25.21
CA LYS A 3 -15.87 28.13 23.89
C LYS A 3 -14.75 27.82 22.89
N LEU A 4 -13.62 28.55 22.92
CA LEU A 4 -12.47 28.27 22.05
C LEU A 4 -11.67 27.04 22.54
N LEU A 5 -11.58 26.85 23.86
CA LEU A 5 -10.94 25.67 24.46
C LEU A 5 -11.69 24.37 24.11
N CYS A 6 -13.03 24.42 24.04
CA CYS A 6 -13.84 23.28 23.61
C CYS A 6 -13.64 22.93 22.12
N LEU A 7 -13.41 23.93 21.25
CA LEU A 7 -13.11 23.71 19.83
C LEU A 7 -11.72 23.11 19.60
N LEU A 8 -10.72 23.47 20.43
CA LEU A 8 -9.39 22.87 20.37
C LEU A 8 -9.39 21.40 20.81
N GLY A 9 -10.25 21.03 21.77
CA GLY A 9 -10.39 19.65 22.23
C GLY A 9 -11.04 18.70 21.22
N LEU A 10 -11.73 19.22 20.20
CA LEU A 10 -12.28 18.41 19.11
C LEU A 10 -11.26 18.08 18.01
N MET A 11 -10.10 18.72 18.00
CA MET A 11 -8.95 18.33 17.17
C MET A 11 -8.23 17.15 17.85
N GLY A 12 -8.97 16.08 18.15
CA GLY A 12 -8.35 14.83 18.54
C GLY A 12 -7.48 14.37 17.39
N ALA A 13 -6.18 14.17 17.66
CA ALA A 13 -5.31 13.52 16.70
C ALA A 13 -5.92 12.17 16.37
N VAL A 14 -6.47 12.03 15.16
CA VAL A 14 -6.80 10.71 14.60
C VAL A 14 -5.44 10.05 14.38
N LEU A 15 -4.96 9.32 15.39
CA LEU A 15 -3.84 8.42 15.18
C LEU A 15 -4.32 7.36 14.21
N GLY A 16 -3.75 7.33 13.00
CA GLY A 16 -3.92 6.21 12.10
C GLY A 16 -3.44 4.94 12.80
N GLU A 17 -4.24 3.88 12.76
CA GLU A 17 -3.83 2.58 13.29
C GLU A 17 -2.71 2.01 12.42
N VAL A 18 -1.58 1.68 13.05
CA VAL A 18 -0.45 1.03 12.37
C VAL A 18 -0.72 -0.47 12.22
N PRO A 19 -0.18 -1.14 11.18
CA PRO A 19 -0.38 -2.57 10.97
C PRO A 19 -0.04 -3.40 12.23
N SER A 20 -0.96 -4.28 12.65
CA SER A 20 -0.66 -5.25 13.70
C SER A 20 0.34 -6.30 13.21
N GLN A 21 0.93 -7.09 14.12
CA GLN A 21 1.80 -8.20 13.70
C GLN A 21 1.11 -9.19 12.76
N LYS A 22 -0.20 -9.42 12.96
CA LYS A 22 -1.01 -10.27 12.08
C LYS A 22 -1.17 -9.64 10.69
N ASP A 23 -1.31 -8.32 10.62
CA ASP A 23 -1.40 -7.58 9.36
C ASP A 23 -0.07 -7.63 8.60
N ARG A 24 1.05 -7.36 9.27
CA ARG A 24 2.39 -7.47 8.67
C ARG A 24 2.64 -8.85 8.05
N ILE A 25 2.25 -9.92 8.75
CA ILE A 25 2.31 -11.30 8.23
C ILE A 25 1.37 -11.47 7.02
N ALA A 26 0.14 -10.96 7.11
CA ALA A 26 -0.83 -11.06 6.04
C ALA A 26 -0.36 -10.35 4.77
N ILE A 27 0.18 -9.14 4.90
CA ILE A 27 0.75 -8.34 3.83
C ILE A 27 1.87 -9.12 3.13
N LEU A 28 2.88 -9.59 3.88
CA LEU A 28 3.96 -10.40 3.31
C LEU A 28 3.46 -11.64 2.57
N ARG A 29 2.51 -12.35 3.17
CA ARG A 29 1.92 -13.56 2.57
C ARG A 29 1.18 -13.24 1.27
N CYS A 30 0.43 -12.15 1.20
CA CYS A 30 -0.28 -11.74 -0.01
C CYS A 30 0.71 -11.37 -1.13
N HIS A 31 1.76 -10.60 -0.83
CA HIS A 31 2.82 -10.27 -1.79
C HIS A 31 3.53 -11.52 -2.32
N ARG A 32 3.98 -12.41 -1.42
CA ARG A 32 4.68 -13.64 -1.80
C ARG A 32 3.84 -14.53 -2.68
N ARG A 33 2.58 -14.78 -2.30
CA ARG A 33 1.64 -15.56 -3.11
C ARG A 33 1.57 -15.05 -4.53
N LEU A 34 1.37 -13.74 -4.74
CA LEU A 34 1.27 -13.18 -6.08
C LEU A 34 2.58 -13.36 -6.87
N ARG A 35 3.71 -13.01 -6.26
CA ARG A 35 5.05 -13.04 -6.87
C ARG A 35 5.52 -14.45 -7.24
N GLU A 36 5.15 -15.45 -6.45
CA GLU A 36 5.46 -16.87 -6.69
C GLU A 36 4.62 -17.47 -7.82
N THR A 37 3.45 -16.89 -8.12
CA THR A 37 2.49 -17.43 -9.10
C THR A 37 2.33 -16.57 -10.36
N VAL A 38 3.23 -15.61 -10.61
CA VAL A 38 3.17 -14.77 -11.81
C VAL A 38 3.27 -15.61 -13.09
N GLN A 39 2.60 -15.15 -14.14
CA GLN A 39 2.66 -15.75 -15.47
C GLN A 39 3.01 -14.68 -16.51
N PRO A 40 4.05 -14.88 -17.35
CA PRO A 40 4.97 -16.01 -17.31
C PRO A 40 5.84 -16.06 -16.03
N PRO A 41 6.41 -17.22 -15.66
CA PRO A 41 7.24 -17.33 -14.46
C PRO A 41 8.47 -16.43 -14.55
N ALA A 42 8.73 -15.66 -13.50
CA ALA A 42 9.87 -14.75 -13.44
C ALA A 42 11.15 -15.49 -13.00
N SER A 43 12.24 -15.30 -13.75
CA SER A 43 13.55 -15.93 -13.45
C SER A 43 14.35 -15.21 -12.36
N ASN A 44 14.00 -13.97 -12.03
CA ASN A 44 14.76 -13.08 -11.14
C ASN A 44 13.89 -12.44 -10.03
N MET A 45 12.76 -13.07 -9.69
CA MET A 45 11.86 -12.57 -8.65
C MET A 45 12.52 -12.71 -7.27
N GLN A 46 12.97 -11.60 -6.67
CA GLN A 46 13.59 -11.67 -5.34
C GLN A 46 12.53 -11.72 -4.21
N LEU A 47 12.93 -12.31 -3.08
CA LEU A 47 12.07 -12.48 -1.91
C LEU A 47 11.83 -11.16 -1.20
N ILE A 48 10.57 -10.92 -0.80
CA ILE A 48 10.18 -9.73 -0.07
C ILE A 48 10.28 -9.94 1.44
N THR A 49 10.74 -8.89 2.14
CA THR A 49 10.83 -8.82 3.60
C THR A 49 10.09 -7.59 4.10
N TYR A 50 9.65 -7.63 5.35
CA TYR A 50 8.93 -6.51 5.95
C TYR A 50 9.93 -5.45 6.41
N SER A 51 9.68 -4.18 6.12
CA SER A 51 10.54 -3.08 6.52
C SER A 51 9.78 -2.10 7.41
N THR A 52 10.13 -2.07 8.69
CA THR A 52 9.57 -1.09 9.63
C THR A 52 9.92 0.35 9.23
N GLU A 53 11.05 0.55 8.54
CA GLU A 53 11.39 1.87 7.98
C GLU A 53 10.35 2.32 6.95
N MET A 54 9.89 1.41 6.09
CA MET A 54 8.90 1.70 5.05
C MET A 54 7.50 1.88 5.63
N GLU A 55 7.15 1.10 6.65
CA GLU A 55 5.94 1.30 7.46
C GLU A 55 5.90 2.70 8.07
N ASN A 56 6.99 3.12 8.71
CA ASN A 56 7.06 4.44 9.33
C ASN A 56 6.94 5.57 8.30
N ARG A 57 7.54 5.42 7.11
CA ARG A 57 7.39 6.40 6.02
C ARG A 57 5.97 6.47 5.50
N ALA A 58 5.32 5.32 5.31
CA ALA A 58 3.92 5.26 4.91
C ALA A 58 3.00 5.91 5.95
N ASN A 59 3.20 5.62 7.24
CA ASN A 59 2.43 6.20 8.33
C ASN A 59 2.64 7.72 8.41
N ALA A 60 3.87 8.20 8.28
CA ALA A 60 4.18 9.63 8.27
C ALA A 60 3.48 10.33 7.10
N PHE A 61 3.50 9.73 5.91
CA PHE A 61 2.80 10.26 4.74
C PHE A 61 1.28 10.30 4.95
N LEU A 62 0.68 9.22 5.45
CA LEU A 62 -0.77 9.13 5.65
C LEU A 62 -1.27 10.05 6.77
N ALA A 63 -0.43 10.39 7.76
CA ALA A 63 -0.78 11.30 8.85
C ALA A 63 -1.16 12.71 8.38
N GLU A 64 -0.66 13.12 7.22
CA GLU A 64 -0.99 14.42 6.63
C GLU A 64 -2.33 14.40 5.85
N CYS A 65 -2.98 13.24 5.74
CA CYS A 65 -4.13 13.01 4.88
C CYS A 65 -3.95 13.61 3.47
N PRO A 66 -2.82 13.35 2.80
CA PRO A 66 -2.49 13.98 1.53
C PRO A 66 -3.53 13.56 0.49
N GLY A 67 -4.04 14.53 -0.27
CA GLY A 67 -5.00 14.33 -1.35
C GLY A 67 -4.37 13.60 -2.54
N ALA A 68 -4.00 12.33 -2.37
CA ALA A 68 -3.53 11.38 -3.37
C ALA A 68 -2.26 11.74 -4.20
N ILE A 69 -1.57 12.86 -3.93
CA ILE A 69 -0.38 13.24 -4.72
C ILE A 69 0.90 12.63 -4.12
N LEU A 70 1.12 11.35 -4.38
CA LEU A 70 2.39 10.68 -4.03
C LEU A 70 3.49 10.90 -5.07
N ASP A 71 3.13 11.05 -6.35
CA ASP A 71 4.11 11.15 -7.45
C ASP A 71 5.03 12.38 -7.35
N THR A 72 4.63 13.41 -6.60
CA THR A 72 5.47 14.59 -6.36
C THR A 72 6.24 14.53 -5.04
N SER A 73 6.02 13.51 -4.21
CA SER A 73 6.71 13.41 -2.92
C SER A 73 8.15 12.94 -3.12
N PRO A 74 9.16 13.75 -2.74
CA PRO A 74 10.56 13.33 -2.79
C PRO A 74 10.84 12.07 -1.97
N ASP A 75 10.05 11.84 -0.91
CA ASP A 75 10.25 10.75 0.05
C ASP A 75 9.99 9.37 -0.55
N PHE A 76 9.22 9.31 -1.64
CA PHE A 76 8.89 8.09 -2.36
C PHE A 76 9.57 8.00 -3.73
N LYS A 77 10.58 8.85 -4.00
CA LYS A 77 11.38 8.73 -5.22
C LYS A 77 12.02 7.34 -5.28
N ASN A 78 11.83 6.65 -6.41
CA ASN A 78 12.27 5.26 -6.63
C ASN A 78 11.68 4.23 -5.67
N THR A 79 10.59 4.57 -4.97
CA THR A 79 9.88 3.66 -4.07
C THR A 79 8.50 3.38 -4.66
N ALA A 80 8.20 2.10 -4.89
CA ALA A 80 6.83 1.73 -5.25
C ALA A 80 5.91 1.99 -4.08
N TYR A 81 4.68 2.34 -4.42
CA TYR A 81 3.62 2.49 -3.46
C TYR A 81 2.31 1.96 -4.04
N PHE A 82 1.44 1.55 -3.15
CA PHE A 82 0.08 1.11 -3.40
C PHE A 82 -0.82 1.76 -2.34
N ILE A 83 -1.52 2.83 -2.71
CA ILE A 83 -2.50 3.46 -1.83
C ILE A 83 -3.91 3.01 -2.23
N THR A 84 -4.72 2.72 -1.22
CA THR A 84 -6.15 2.52 -1.41
C THR A 84 -6.92 3.34 -0.38
N THR A 85 -8.08 3.85 -0.77
CA THR A 85 -8.99 4.58 0.10
C THR A 85 -10.39 3.98 -0.04
N ARG A 86 -11.09 3.87 1.08
CA ARG A 86 -12.49 3.42 1.15
C ARG A 86 -13.24 4.39 2.03
N PHE A 87 -14.38 4.86 1.55
CA PHE A 87 -15.28 5.67 2.36
C PHE A 87 -16.15 4.76 3.24
N ASN A 88 -16.28 5.12 4.52
CA ASN A 88 -17.24 4.51 5.47
C ASN A 88 -17.06 2.99 5.72
N LYS A 89 -15.87 2.44 5.47
CA LYS A 89 -15.56 1.05 5.78
C LYS A 89 -14.09 0.89 6.15
N GLU A 90 -13.84 0.16 7.24
CA GLU A 90 -12.50 -0.27 7.62
C GLU A 90 -11.89 -1.16 6.52
N ILE A 91 -10.60 -0.97 6.26
CA ILE A 91 -9.87 -1.69 5.21
C ILE A 91 -9.05 -2.80 5.84
N ASP A 92 -9.40 -4.05 5.54
CA ASP A 92 -8.54 -5.20 5.85
C ASP A 92 -7.48 -5.36 4.74
N PHE A 93 -6.20 -5.46 5.11
CA PHE A 93 -5.09 -5.64 4.17
C PHE A 93 -5.27 -6.84 3.22
N ARG A 94 -5.90 -7.93 3.69
CA ARG A 94 -6.18 -9.12 2.88
C ARG A 94 -7.27 -8.87 1.86
N ASP A 95 -8.24 -8.03 2.18
CA ASP A 95 -9.31 -7.66 1.24
C ASP A 95 -8.81 -6.83 0.06
N VAL A 96 -7.62 -6.25 0.21
CA VAL A 96 -6.97 -5.41 -0.79
C VAL A 96 -5.86 -6.19 -1.48
N LEU A 97 -4.78 -6.53 -0.75
CA LEU A 97 -3.56 -7.08 -1.32
C LEU A 97 -3.72 -8.53 -1.79
N CYS A 98 -4.47 -9.35 -1.06
CA CYS A 98 -4.66 -10.76 -1.45
C CYS A 98 -5.66 -10.95 -2.61
N LYS A 99 -6.38 -9.88 -3.01
CA LYS A 99 -7.29 -9.88 -4.15
C LYS A 99 -6.66 -9.26 -5.41
N VAL A 100 -5.45 -8.72 -5.33
CA VAL A 100 -4.70 -8.28 -6.50
C VAL A 100 -4.38 -9.50 -7.36
N ASP A 101 -4.65 -9.40 -8.67
CA ASP A 101 -4.35 -10.42 -9.65
C ASP A 101 -3.91 -9.80 -10.99
N GLY A 102 -3.34 -10.62 -11.87
CA GLY A 102 -2.79 -10.19 -13.15
C GLY A 102 -3.74 -10.31 -14.34
N ARG A 103 -5.05 -10.56 -14.14
CA ARG A 103 -5.97 -10.88 -15.25
C ARG A 103 -6.07 -9.77 -16.30
N GLY A 104 -5.87 -8.53 -15.89
CA GLY A 104 -5.89 -7.36 -16.78
C GLY A 104 -4.53 -6.99 -17.37
N TYR A 105 -3.44 -7.70 -17.05
CA TYR A 105 -2.10 -7.38 -17.52
C TYR A 105 -1.64 -8.32 -18.63
N ILE A 106 -1.11 -7.74 -19.71
CA ILE A 106 -0.58 -8.45 -20.86
C ILE A 106 0.94 -8.27 -20.85
N TYR A 107 1.66 -9.33 -20.49
CA TYR A 107 3.11 -9.28 -20.31
C TYR A 107 3.87 -8.97 -21.61
N ASP A 108 3.48 -9.59 -22.73
CA ASP A 108 4.22 -9.55 -24.00
C ASP A 108 4.45 -8.13 -24.57
N ASN A 109 3.55 -7.20 -24.25
CA ASN A 109 3.60 -5.81 -24.71
C ASN A 109 3.52 -4.78 -23.58
N ASP A 110 3.63 -5.24 -22.32
CA ASP A 110 3.51 -4.43 -21.10
C ASP A 110 2.22 -3.59 -21.00
N THR A 111 1.15 -4.00 -21.68
CA THR A 111 -0.14 -3.28 -21.68
C THR A 111 -1.11 -3.83 -20.65
N CYS A 112 -2.17 -3.06 -20.38
CA CYS A 112 -3.25 -3.49 -19.50
C CYS A 112 -4.60 -3.28 -20.17
N SER A 113 -5.43 -4.32 -20.13
CA SER A 113 -6.81 -4.26 -20.63
C SER A 113 -7.76 -3.53 -19.68
N ASP A 114 -7.38 -3.42 -18.41
CA ASP A 114 -8.06 -2.66 -17.35
C ASP A 114 -7.00 -2.17 -16.34
N ASN A 115 -7.39 -1.57 -15.22
CA ASN A 115 -6.48 -1.12 -14.18
C ASN A 115 -5.66 -2.28 -13.59
N CYS A 116 -4.38 -2.31 -13.94
CA CYS A 116 -3.37 -3.26 -13.50
C CYS A 116 -2.32 -2.63 -12.56
N PHE A 117 -2.49 -1.38 -12.14
CA PHE A 117 -1.48 -0.64 -11.38
C PHE A 117 -1.06 -1.43 -10.12
N GLY A 118 -2.04 -1.90 -9.35
CA GLY A 118 -1.79 -2.72 -8.17
C GLY A 118 -1.02 -3.99 -8.47
N TYR A 119 -1.35 -4.67 -9.58
CA TYR A 119 -0.63 -5.86 -10.00
C TYR A 119 0.84 -5.54 -10.30
N LYS A 120 1.11 -4.52 -11.11
CA LYS A 120 2.48 -4.10 -11.44
C LYS A 120 3.28 -3.75 -10.17
N GLN A 121 2.70 -3.04 -9.20
CA GLN A 121 3.42 -2.68 -7.97
C GLN A 121 3.74 -3.91 -7.10
N VAL A 122 2.77 -4.79 -6.85
CA VAL A 122 2.94 -5.96 -5.97
C VAL A 122 3.83 -7.03 -6.61
N SER A 123 3.77 -7.17 -7.94
CA SER A 123 4.55 -8.17 -8.68
C SER A 123 5.97 -7.70 -9.05
N LEU A 124 6.19 -6.40 -9.32
CA LEU A 124 7.47 -5.91 -9.86
C LEU A 124 8.36 -5.22 -8.82
N LEU A 125 7.84 -4.67 -7.71
CA LEU A 125 8.63 -3.83 -6.81
C LEU A 125 8.77 -4.29 -5.35
N PHE A 126 9.79 -3.72 -4.70
CA PHE A 126 10.51 -4.25 -3.53
C PHE A 126 10.10 -3.70 -2.16
N VAL A 127 9.04 -2.90 -2.04
CA VAL A 127 8.74 -2.22 -0.78
C VAL A 127 7.29 -2.40 -0.38
N VAL A 128 7.12 -2.75 0.88
CA VAL A 128 5.84 -3.02 1.53
C VAL A 128 5.63 -2.01 2.64
N PHE A 129 4.40 -1.49 2.69
CA PHE A 129 3.81 -0.68 3.75
C PHE A 129 3.87 -1.30 5.14
#